data_AF-A0KYT4-F1
#
_entry.id   AF-A0KYT4-F1
#
_cell.length_a   1.000
_cell.length_b   1.000
_cell.length_c   1.000
_cell.angle_alpha   90.00
_cell.angle_beta   90.00
_cell.angle_gamma   90.00
#
_symmetry.space_group_name_H-M   'P 1'
#
loop_
_entity.id
_entity.type
_entity.pdbx_description
1 polymer ?
#
loop_
_entity_poly.entity_id
_entity_poly.type
_entity_poly.pdbx_seq_one_letter_code
_entity_poly.pdbx_strand_id
1 'polypeptide(L)'
;MPERLELTKNAQFYVPKNTIDDAIINDILGAAVDNMDTDAQFVVDLFRADKRVDESELEYKCSVRVFPSVRPVYFINEELEDRVYAFIILIEYQNYLAIFKKSCANISELLKEHFTLVDSRDLTSTFGDNDVEFQKIALRNMTISDRAMRARSYEAADLKGLLSTHSAGRSIPFYLKLRQGAVTKTISGTGRLVESSQRKSLDEIAVWVREQVELIENPSNDNNFLDSFAKKVELSDVLNACEPNAILVESTPLQERIERDGLTLRYKTAGGVNVVISSRIKNKLFAGLEKVYELDPECKVVGRENCTRLRKNEKSLTLTSKVLTKFRVIENGKEVTLQKFIVKNGYYSVTFTDPKYMYFMGACFEDSSGISEINSILEIMHPKLEMPTVTSEKGGFTNTTTAFEVNSMFGVVESLHQNDDYIFCDDLGIEWADHITLNRAESNISFIHSKHGSTMHFSKQPS
;
A
#
# COMPACT_ATOMS: atom_id res chain seq x y z
N MET A 1 3.19 -3.80 -37.71
CA MET A 1 1.92 -4.18 -37.04
C MET A 1 1.72 -3.74 -35.57
N PRO A 2 2.64 -3.08 -34.84
CA PRO A 2 2.36 -2.58 -33.48
C PRO A 2 1.13 -1.66 -33.39
N GLU A 3 0.79 -1.02 -34.50
CA GLU A 3 -0.27 -0.02 -34.63
C GLU A 3 -1.68 -0.60 -34.48
N ARG A 4 -1.79 -1.95 -34.47
CA ARG A 4 -3.03 -2.68 -34.18
C ARG A 4 -3.20 -3.01 -32.70
N LEU A 5 -2.26 -2.63 -31.84
CA LEU A 5 -2.34 -2.91 -30.40
C LEU A 5 -3.31 -1.96 -29.73
N GLU A 6 -4.25 -2.56 -29.01
CA GLU A 6 -5.22 -1.86 -28.16
C GLU A 6 -4.92 -2.20 -26.69
N LEU A 7 -4.31 -1.24 -26.01
CA LEU A 7 -3.66 -1.40 -24.71
C LEU A 7 -4.43 -0.67 -23.62
N THR A 8 -4.38 -1.17 -22.39
CA THR A 8 -4.86 -0.44 -21.22
C THR A 8 -3.71 0.30 -20.56
N LYS A 9 -3.98 1.47 -19.99
CA LYS A 9 -3.03 2.23 -19.15
C LYS A 9 -2.72 1.46 -17.86
N ASN A 10 -1.71 0.59 -17.90
CA ASN A 10 -1.32 -0.30 -16.81
C ASN A 10 0.19 -0.58 -16.88
N ALA A 11 0.97 0.19 -16.13
CA ALA A 11 2.42 0.17 -16.19
C ALA A 11 3.07 0.10 -14.82
N GLN A 12 4.34 -0.30 -14.82
CA GLN A 12 5.28 -0.03 -13.75
C GLN A 12 6.39 0.85 -14.32
N PHE A 13 6.83 1.85 -13.56
CA PHE A 13 7.86 2.79 -13.99
C PHE A 13 9.17 2.50 -13.27
N TYR A 14 10.27 2.64 -13.98
CA TYR A 14 11.60 2.32 -13.50
C TYR A 14 12.60 3.40 -13.91
N VAL A 15 13.54 3.69 -13.02
CA VAL A 15 14.69 4.55 -13.27
C VAL A 15 15.93 3.67 -13.46
N PRO A 16 16.70 3.80 -14.55
CA PRO A 16 17.93 3.06 -14.76
C PRO A 16 18.97 3.42 -13.71
N LYS A 17 19.69 2.42 -13.19
CA LYS A 17 20.84 2.65 -12.30
C LYS A 17 22.11 3.01 -13.06
N ASN A 18 22.19 2.54 -14.29
CA ASN A 18 23.29 2.73 -15.23
C ASN A 18 22.71 3.00 -16.62
N THR A 19 23.55 3.42 -17.56
CA THR A 19 23.16 3.61 -18.96
C THR A 19 22.55 2.33 -19.54
N ILE A 20 21.39 2.46 -20.18
CA ILE A 20 20.70 1.34 -20.82
C ILE A 20 21.32 1.06 -22.19
N ASP A 21 21.92 -0.11 -22.35
CA ASP A 21 22.35 -0.64 -23.63
C ASP A 21 21.34 -1.65 -24.23
N ASP A 22 21.58 -2.04 -25.48
CA ASP A 22 20.74 -3.01 -26.19
C ASP A 22 20.75 -4.39 -25.55
N ALA A 23 21.85 -4.77 -24.87
CA ALA A 23 21.97 -6.06 -24.22
C ALA A 23 20.99 -6.18 -23.05
N ILE A 24 20.92 -5.18 -22.18
CA ILE A 24 19.99 -5.14 -21.04
C ILE A 24 18.53 -5.25 -21.52
N ILE A 25 18.15 -4.49 -22.55
CA ILE A 25 16.79 -4.53 -23.10
C ILE A 25 16.49 -5.89 -23.71
N ASN A 26 17.43 -6.48 -24.45
CA ASN A 26 17.24 -7.79 -25.06
C ASN A 26 17.14 -8.90 -24.01
N ASP A 27 17.91 -8.83 -22.93
CA ASP A 27 17.83 -9.77 -21.81
C ASP A 27 16.48 -9.72 -21.09
N ILE A 28 15.94 -8.51 -20.87
CA ILE A 28 14.58 -8.33 -20.32
C ILE A 28 13.54 -8.95 -21.24
N LEU A 29 13.60 -8.64 -22.53
CA LEU A 29 12.65 -9.17 -23.51
C LEU A 29 12.80 -10.69 -23.67
N GLY A 30 14.02 -11.22 -23.60
CA GLY A 30 14.32 -12.65 -23.66
C GLY A 30 13.73 -13.39 -22.46
N ALA A 31 14.00 -12.90 -21.25
CA ALA A 31 13.44 -13.46 -20.03
C ALA A 31 11.90 -13.30 -19.93
N ALA A 32 11.29 -12.34 -20.63
CA ALA A 32 9.84 -12.17 -20.66
C ALA A 32 9.14 -13.23 -21.52
N VAL A 33 9.80 -13.75 -22.57
CA VAL A 33 9.23 -14.71 -23.54
C VAL A 33 9.49 -16.17 -23.17
N ASP A 34 10.10 -16.40 -22.01
CA ASP A 34 10.45 -17.69 -21.44
C ASP A 34 9.28 -18.70 -21.27
N ASN A 35 8.05 -18.24 -21.44
CA ASN A 35 6.80 -19.02 -21.39
C ASN A 35 6.05 -19.03 -22.72
N MET A 36 6.71 -18.66 -23.81
CA MET A 36 6.20 -18.75 -25.16
C MET A 36 5.97 -20.21 -25.56
N ASP A 37 4.92 -20.43 -26.35
CA ASP A 37 4.61 -21.74 -26.93
C ASP A 37 5.78 -22.25 -27.79
N THR A 38 6.05 -23.55 -27.71
CA THR A 38 7.16 -24.16 -28.46
C THR A 38 6.81 -24.11 -29.94
N ASP A 39 7.77 -23.71 -30.78
CA ASP A 39 7.61 -23.54 -32.24
C ASP A 39 6.68 -22.40 -32.70
N ALA A 40 6.16 -21.58 -31.78
CA ALA A 40 5.41 -20.40 -32.17
C ALA A 40 6.32 -19.26 -32.66
N GLN A 41 5.73 -18.32 -33.40
CA GLN A 41 6.37 -17.09 -33.82
C GLN A 41 5.81 -15.88 -33.09
N PHE A 42 6.60 -14.82 -33.01
CA PHE A 42 6.11 -13.54 -32.53
C PHE A 42 5.05 -12.96 -33.46
N VAL A 43 3.94 -12.50 -32.89
CA VAL A 43 2.91 -11.72 -33.61
C VAL A 43 3.41 -10.31 -33.88
N VAL A 44 4.13 -9.74 -32.92
CA VAL A 44 4.85 -8.48 -33.02
C VAL A 44 6.19 -8.69 -32.35
N ASP A 45 7.27 -8.37 -33.07
CA ASP A 45 8.62 -8.31 -32.53
C ASP A 45 9.24 -7.01 -33.05
N LEU A 46 9.38 -6.06 -32.15
CA LEU A 46 9.95 -4.76 -32.44
C LEU A 46 10.97 -4.49 -31.34
N PHE A 47 12.21 -4.24 -31.75
CA PHE A 47 13.30 -4.02 -30.84
C PHE A 47 13.76 -2.57 -30.97
N ARG A 48 13.68 -1.84 -29.85
CA ARG A 48 14.22 -0.50 -29.62
C ARG A 48 14.02 0.46 -30.80
N ALA A 49 12.84 0.46 -31.41
CA ALA A 49 12.56 1.33 -32.56
C ALA A 49 12.27 2.75 -32.09
N ASP A 50 12.88 3.72 -32.77
CA ASP A 50 12.55 5.13 -32.62
C ASP A 50 11.16 5.40 -33.20
N LYS A 51 10.35 6.09 -32.41
CA LYS A 51 8.97 6.49 -32.76
C LYS A 51 8.77 7.96 -32.43
N ARG A 52 7.92 8.60 -33.22
CA ARG A 52 7.58 10.01 -33.08
C ARG A 52 6.07 10.19 -33.20
N VAL A 53 5.49 10.97 -32.30
CA VAL A 53 4.09 11.38 -32.32
C VAL A 53 4.06 12.87 -32.59
N ASP A 54 3.75 13.26 -33.84
CA ASP A 54 3.88 14.65 -34.28
C ASP A 54 2.95 15.60 -33.54
N GLU A 55 1.71 15.17 -33.26
CA GLU A 55 0.69 15.99 -32.58
C GLU A 55 1.09 16.41 -31.15
N SER A 56 1.95 15.62 -30.51
CA SER A 56 2.40 15.85 -29.15
C SER A 56 3.89 16.17 -29.05
N GLU A 57 4.59 16.31 -30.19
CA GLU A 57 6.03 16.50 -30.28
C GLU A 57 6.83 15.49 -29.42
N LEU A 58 6.33 14.26 -29.31
CA LEU A 58 6.92 13.22 -28.49
C LEU A 58 7.82 12.32 -29.33
N GLU A 59 9.10 12.23 -28.94
CA GLU A 59 10.02 11.20 -29.41
C GLU A 59 10.28 10.17 -28.31
N TYR A 60 10.14 8.89 -28.64
CA TYR A 60 10.31 7.80 -27.69
C TYR A 60 10.90 6.57 -28.37
N LYS A 61 11.56 5.72 -27.58
CA LYS A 61 11.98 4.39 -28.04
C LYS A 61 11.05 3.35 -27.45
N CYS A 62 10.67 2.37 -28.24
CA CYS A 62 9.91 1.25 -27.73
C CYS A 62 10.46 -0.09 -28.17
N SER A 63 10.23 -1.10 -27.33
CA SER A 63 10.37 -2.50 -27.69
C SER A 63 9.08 -3.23 -27.38
N VAL A 64 8.64 -4.10 -28.28
CA VAL A 64 7.35 -4.79 -28.20
C VAL A 64 7.56 -6.25 -28.59
N ARG A 65 7.16 -7.17 -27.71
CA ARG A 65 7.01 -8.59 -28.05
C ARG A 65 5.61 -9.05 -27.71
N VAL A 66 4.92 -9.64 -28.69
CA VAL A 66 3.61 -10.28 -28.55
C VAL A 66 3.72 -11.72 -29.02
N PHE A 67 3.33 -12.66 -28.18
CA PHE A 67 3.58 -14.08 -28.43
C PHE A 67 2.48 -14.96 -27.81
N PRO A 68 2.15 -16.11 -28.42
CA PRO A 68 1.30 -17.09 -27.78
C PRO A 68 2.04 -17.77 -26.63
N SER A 69 1.34 -17.96 -25.53
CA SER A 69 1.78 -18.69 -24.34
C SER A 69 0.72 -19.71 -23.98
N VAL A 70 1.17 -20.89 -23.57
CA VAL A 70 0.29 -22.00 -23.25
C VAL A 70 0.24 -22.21 -21.75
N ARG A 71 -0.94 -22.48 -21.22
CA ARG A 71 -1.18 -22.74 -19.80
C ARG A 71 -2.04 -23.98 -19.63
N PRO A 72 -1.71 -24.87 -18.69
CA PRO A 72 -2.56 -26.03 -18.43
C PRO A 72 -3.91 -25.59 -17.82
N VAL A 73 -4.95 -26.34 -18.15
CA VAL A 73 -6.30 -26.18 -17.59
C VAL A 73 -6.38 -26.95 -16.28
N TYR A 74 -6.72 -26.27 -15.18
CA TYR A 74 -6.72 -26.87 -13.83
C TYR A 74 -8.10 -27.31 -13.32
N PHE A 75 -9.18 -27.00 -14.04
CA PHE A 75 -10.56 -27.30 -13.62
C PHE A 75 -11.13 -28.59 -14.23
N ILE A 76 -10.38 -29.26 -15.10
CA ILE A 76 -10.75 -30.53 -15.73
C ILE A 76 -9.60 -31.53 -15.59
N ASN A 77 -9.92 -32.80 -15.35
CA ASN A 77 -8.92 -33.85 -15.17
C ASN A 77 -8.50 -34.46 -16.51
N GLU A 78 -8.11 -33.60 -17.45
CA GLU A 78 -7.65 -33.93 -18.79
C GLU A 78 -6.42 -33.06 -19.11
N GLU A 79 -5.54 -33.54 -20.00
CA GLU A 79 -4.38 -32.77 -20.46
C GLU A 79 -4.81 -31.72 -21.50
N LEU A 80 -5.54 -30.72 -21.02
CA LEU A 80 -5.99 -29.58 -21.81
C LEU A 80 -5.15 -28.34 -21.51
N GLU A 81 -5.04 -27.48 -22.51
CA GLU A 81 -4.23 -26.28 -22.47
C GLU A 81 -4.98 -25.07 -23.03
N ASP A 82 -4.95 -23.97 -22.29
CA ASP A 82 -5.36 -22.65 -22.76
C ASP A 82 -4.20 -21.99 -23.50
N ARG A 83 -4.41 -21.66 -24.76
CA ARG A 83 -3.51 -20.74 -25.50
C ARG A 83 -3.96 -19.31 -25.29
N VAL A 84 -3.11 -18.51 -24.66
CA VAL A 84 -3.31 -17.08 -24.42
C VAL A 84 -2.23 -16.27 -25.15
N TYR A 85 -2.56 -15.05 -25.58
CA TYR A 85 -1.54 -14.13 -26.10
C TYR A 85 -0.98 -13.28 -24.96
N ALA A 86 0.32 -13.41 -24.75
CA ALA A 86 1.12 -12.62 -23.82
C ALA A 86 1.80 -11.47 -24.55
N PHE A 87 2.13 -10.41 -23.81
CA PHE A 87 2.91 -9.30 -24.37
C PHE A 87 3.77 -8.63 -23.31
N ILE A 88 4.90 -8.10 -23.76
CA ILE A 88 5.73 -7.15 -23.05
C ILE A 88 5.99 -5.94 -23.95
N ILE A 89 5.83 -4.75 -23.39
CA ILE A 89 6.12 -3.47 -24.03
C ILE A 89 7.00 -2.68 -23.08
N LEU A 90 8.11 -2.20 -23.61
CA LEU A 90 9.07 -1.33 -22.97
C LEU A 90 9.01 0.00 -23.68
N ILE A 91 8.75 1.09 -22.95
CA ILE A 91 8.80 2.46 -23.47
C ILE A 91 9.90 3.19 -22.71
N GLU A 92 10.94 3.57 -23.43
CA GLU A 92 12.01 4.44 -22.92
C GLU A 92 11.63 5.89 -23.24
N TYR A 93 11.51 6.71 -22.19
CA TYR A 93 11.27 8.14 -22.30
C TYR A 93 12.12 8.87 -21.26
N GLN A 94 12.96 9.81 -21.73
CA GLN A 94 13.98 10.47 -20.90
C GLN A 94 14.81 9.44 -20.11
N ASN A 95 14.88 9.56 -18.78
CA ASN A 95 15.58 8.62 -17.90
C ASN A 95 14.63 7.60 -17.23
N TYR A 96 13.49 7.30 -17.88
CA TYR A 96 12.50 6.36 -17.37
C TYR A 96 12.24 5.23 -18.35
N LEU A 97 11.98 4.04 -17.78
CA LEU A 97 11.50 2.86 -18.48
C LEU A 97 10.11 2.51 -17.96
N ALA A 98 9.08 2.68 -18.79
CA ALA A 98 7.74 2.20 -18.52
C ALA A 98 7.57 0.78 -19.06
N ILE A 99 7.11 -0.13 -18.21
CA ILE A 99 6.92 -1.55 -18.54
C ILE A 99 5.44 -1.92 -18.47
N PHE A 100 4.90 -2.33 -19.60
CA PHE A 100 3.58 -2.94 -19.71
C PHE A 100 3.78 -4.41 -19.99
N LYS A 101 3.17 -5.28 -19.19
CA LYS A 101 3.24 -6.71 -19.45
C LYS A 101 1.97 -7.42 -19.04
N LYS A 102 1.61 -8.44 -19.82
CA LYS A 102 0.52 -9.35 -19.49
C LYS A 102 0.94 -10.76 -19.83
N SER A 103 0.75 -11.66 -18.87
CA SER A 103 0.93 -13.10 -19.07
C SER A 103 2.33 -13.55 -19.47
N CYS A 104 3.35 -12.71 -19.30
CA CYS A 104 4.77 -13.05 -19.55
C CYS A 104 5.42 -13.77 -18.37
N ALA A 105 6.58 -14.36 -18.64
CA ALA A 105 7.48 -14.88 -17.63
C ALA A 105 8.05 -13.77 -16.72
N ASN A 106 8.73 -14.20 -15.66
CA ASN A 106 9.19 -13.30 -14.62
C ASN A 106 10.50 -12.59 -15.00
N ILE A 107 10.52 -11.27 -14.90
CA ILE A 107 11.67 -10.42 -15.20
C ILE A 107 12.19 -9.64 -13.97
N SER A 108 11.63 -9.88 -12.78
CA SER A 108 11.92 -9.05 -11.61
C SER A 108 13.38 -9.08 -11.14
N GLU A 109 14.13 -10.17 -11.36
CA GLU A 109 15.55 -10.24 -10.97
C GLU A 109 16.41 -9.33 -11.87
N LEU A 110 16.25 -9.43 -13.19
CA LEU A 110 16.90 -8.54 -14.17
C LEU A 110 16.55 -7.06 -13.93
N LEU A 111 15.28 -6.76 -13.66
CA LEU A 111 14.87 -5.39 -13.36
C LEU A 111 15.54 -4.87 -12.08
N LYS A 112 15.64 -5.70 -11.03
CA LYS A 112 16.31 -5.29 -9.79
C LYS A 112 17.81 -5.09 -9.95
N GLU A 113 18.45 -5.74 -10.91
CA GLU A 113 19.87 -5.55 -11.18
C GLU A 113 20.13 -4.18 -11.80
N HIS A 114 19.43 -3.85 -12.89
CA HIS A 114 19.71 -2.67 -13.71
C HIS A 114 18.84 -1.45 -13.40
N PHE A 115 17.71 -1.61 -12.71
CA PHE A 115 16.73 -0.55 -12.51
C PHE A 115 16.27 -0.41 -11.04
N THR A 116 15.83 0.79 -10.71
CA THR A 116 15.14 1.13 -9.47
C THR A 116 13.67 1.35 -9.80
N LEU A 117 12.77 0.67 -9.09
CA LEU A 117 11.33 0.83 -9.26
C LEU A 117 10.90 2.20 -8.70
N VAL A 118 10.11 2.96 -9.46
CA VAL A 118 9.38 4.13 -8.95
C VAL A 118 8.35 3.62 -7.96
N ASP A 119 8.47 4.03 -6.71
CA ASP A 119 7.70 3.40 -5.64
C ASP A 119 6.27 3.94 -5.55
N SER A 120 5.45 3.32 -4.70
CA SER A 120 4.06 3.76 -4.54
C SER A 120 3.94 5.17 -3.98
N ARG A 121 4.92 5.67 -3.22
CA ARG A 121 4.92 7.01 -2.64
C ARG A 121 5.18 8.05 -3.72
N ASP A 122 6.19 7.82 -4.57
CA ASP A 122 6.49 8.68 -5.72
C ASP A 122 5.28 8.76 -6.66
N LEU A 123 4.59 7.63 -6.87
CA LEU A 123 3.36 7.60 -7.67
C LEU A 123 2.20 8.34 -6.98
N THR A 124 2.05 8.25 -5.66
CA THR A 124 1.00 8.99 -4.97
C THR A 124 1.24 10.48 -4.93
N SER A 125 2.51 10.92 -4.87
CA SER A 125 2.84 12.34 -4.87
C SER A 125 2.57 13.02 -6.20
N THR A 126 2.27 12.28 -7.27
CA THR A 126 1.85 12.85 -8.56
C THR A 126 0.47 13.52 -8.52
N PHE A 127 -0.27 13.39 -7.42
CA PHE A 127 -1.58 14.00 -7.22
C PHE A 127 -1.57 14.90 -5.99
N GLY A 128 -2.33 15.98 -6.01
CA GLY A 128 -2.66 16.74 -4.80
C GLY A 128 -3.96 16.22 -4.19
N ASP A 129 -4.03 16.20 -2.87
CA ASP A 129 -5.20 15.77 -2.11
C ASP A 129 -6.45 16.54 -2.51
N ASN A 130 -6.34 17.83 -2.81
CA ASN A 130 -7.46 18.66 -3.22
C ASN A 130 -8.05 18.26 -4.59
N ASP A 131 -7.27 17.61 -5.46
CA ASP A 131 -7.68 17.24 -6.81
C ASP A 131 -8.20 15.79 -6.92
N VAL A 132 -8.09 15.01 -5.85
CA VAL A 132 -8.44 13.59 -5.86
C VAL A 132 -9.35 13.19 -4.71
N GLU A 133 -10.25 12.26 -5.00
CA GLU A 133 -11.10 11.61 -4.01
C GLU A 133 -10.55 10.21 -3.75
N PHE A 134 -10.27 9.89 -2.49
CA PHE A 134 -9.74 8.59 -2.12
C PHE A 134 -10.88 7.59 -2.00
N GLN A 135 -11.15 6.81 -3.04
CA GLN A 135 -12.29 5.88 -3.06
C GLN A 135 -12.04 4.60 -2.27
N LYS A 136 -10.80 4.08 -2.29
CA LYS A 136 -10.44 2.84 -1.61
C LYS A 136 -9.01 2.87 -1.13
N ILE A 137 -8.77 2.38 0.08
CA ILE A 137 -7.44 2.15 0.64
C ILE A 137 -7.36 0.78 1.29
N ALA A 138 -6.28 0.05 1.04
CA ALA A 138 -5.94 -1.16 1.79
C ALA A 138 -4.66 -0.94 2.59
N LEU A 139 -4.71 -1.32 3.86
CA LEU A 139 -3.74 -1.00 4.89
C LEU A 139 -3.23 -2.27 5.55
N ARG A 140 -1.92 -2.34 5.83
CA ARG A 140 -1.30 -3.35 6.68
C ARG A 140 -0.85 -2.69 7.98
N ASN A 141 -1.43 -3.09 9.10
CA ASN A 141 -1.01 -2.59 10.41
C ASN A 141 0.42 -3.06 10.73
N MET A 142 1.22 -2.24 11.41
CA MET A 142 2.58 -2.56 11.83
C MET A 142 2.58 -3.47 13.05
N THR A 143 2.09 -4.69 12.86
CA THR A 143 2.03 -5.75 13.88
C THR A 143 2.05 -7.14 13.23
N ILE A 144 2.68 -8.09 13.93
CA ILE A 144 2.69 -9.51 13.58
C ILE A 144 1.87 -10.35 14.56
N SER A 145 1.34 -9.75 15.63
CA SER A 145 0.55 -10.46 16.63
C SER A 145 -0.62 -11.22 16.00
N ASP A 146 -0.90 -12.41 16.54
CA ASP A 146 -2.06 -13.23 16.21
C ASP A 146 -3.36 -12.72 16.87
N ARG A 147 -3.25 -11.84 17.88
CA ARG A 147 -4.37 -11.21 18.58
C ARG A 147 -4.74 -9.83 18.05
N ALA A 148 -3.97 -9.31 17.09
CA ALA A 148 -4.20 -7.99 16.51
C ALA A 148 -4.75 -8.11 15.08
N MET A 149 -5.56 -7.12 14.67
CA MET A 149 -5.92 -6.98 13.26
C MET A 149 -4.67 -6.68 12.43
N ARG A 150 -4.42 -7.49 11.40
CA ARG A 150 -3.24 -7.36 10.55
C ARG A 150 -3.46 -6.44 9.36
N ALA A 151 -4.61 -6.53 8.69
CA ALA A 151 -4.94 -5.72 7.53
C ALA A 151 -6.37 -5.19 7.59
N ARG A 152 -6.61 -4.07 6.92
CA ARG A 152 -7.94 -3.44 6.78
C ARG A 152 -8.10 -2.91 5.35
N SER A 153 -9.34 -2.88 4.86
CA SER A 153 -9.68 -2.20 3.61
C SER A 153 -10.89 -1.30 3.86
N TYR A 154 -10.82 -0.07 3.39
CA TYR A 154 -11.89 0.92 3.50
C TYR A 154 -12.30 1.37 2.10
N GLU A 155 -13.58 1.64 1.90
CA GLU A 155 -14.15 2.10 0.63
C GLU A 155 -15.27 3.11 0.90
N ALA A 156 -15.23 4.24 0.22
CA ALA A 156 -16.21 5.32 0.32
C ALA A 156 -16.23 6.13 -1.00
N ALA A 157 -17.14 7.10 -1.10
CA ALA A 157 -17.13 8.04 -2.23
C ALA A 157 -15.85 8.91 -2.23
N ASP A 158 -15.47 9.36 -1.03
CA ASP A 158 -14.17 9.95 -0.68
C ASP A 158 -13.86 9.61 0.79
N LEU A 159 -12.69 9.04 1.05
CA LEU A 159 -12.25 8.64 2.39
C LEU A 159 -11.71 9.83 3.20
N LYS A 160 -11.36 10.95 2.57
CA LYS A 160 -10.96 12.16 3.28
C LYS A 160 -12.09 12.62 4.20
N GLY A 161 -11.78 12.89 5.46
CA GLY A 161 -12.78 13.28 6.48
C GLY A 161 -13.68 12.16 7.00
N LEU A 162 -13.76 10.99 6.34
CA LEU A 162 -14.50 9.81 6.81
C LEU A 162 -13.61 8.81 7.53
N LEU A 163 -12.40 8.60 7.01
CA LEU A 163 -11.45 7.68 7.61
C LEU A 163 -10.78 8.34 8.80
N SER A 164 -10.94 7.74 9.99
CA SER A 164 -10.19 8.19 11.16
C SER A 164 -8.69 7.98 10.94
N THR A 165 -7.93 9.06 11.02
CA THR A 165 -6.46 9.06 10.96
C THR A 165 -5.82 8.74 12.32
N HIS A 166 -6.61 8.55 13.37
CA HIS A 166 -6.09 8.19 14.69
C HIS A 166 -5.34 6.85 14.64
N SER A 167 -4.05 6.86 14.98
CA SER A 167 -3.16 5.68 14.86
C SER A 167 -2.97 5.19 13.42
N ALA A 168 -3.32 5.99 12.41
CA ALA A 168 -3.06 5.65 11.01
C ALA A 168 -1.55 5.57 10.73
N GLY A 169 -0.72 6.25 11.52
CA GLY A 169 0.74 6.16 11.44
C GLY A 169 1.29 4.75 11.63
N ARG A 170 0.51 3.85 12.24
CA ARG A 170 0.81 2.41 12.38
C ARG A 170 0.33 1.56 11.21
N SER A 171 -0.16 2.17 10.13
CA SER A 171 -0.78 1.49 9.01
C SER A 171 -0.03 1.80 7.73
N ILE A 172 0.42 0.76 7.03
CA ILE A 172 1.15 0.85 5.77
C ILE A 172 0.14 0.75 4.61
N PRO A 173 -0.05 1.81 3.81
CA PRO A 173 -0.86 1.73 2.60
C PRO A 173 -0.15 0.88 1.55
N PHE A 174 -0.85 -0.14 1.05
CA PHE A 174 -0.34 -1.00 -0.02
C PHE A 174 -1.28 -1.10 -1.22
N TYR A 175 -2.42 -0.43 -1.19
CA TYR A 175 -3.30 -0.30 -2.33
C TYR A 175 -4.14 0.96 -2.20
N LEU A 176 -4.25 1.72 -3.28
CA LEU A 176 -5.03 2.94 -3.36
C LEU A 176 -5.86 2.93 -4.64
N LYS A 177 -7.12 3.36 -4.53
CA LYS A 177 -7.98 3.71 -5.65
C LYS A 177 -8.41 5.16 -5.49
N LEU A 178 -8.07 5.97 -6.47
CA LEU A 178 -8.27 7.43 -6.49
C LEU A 178 -9.20 7.77 -7.63
N ARG A 179 -10.03 8.81 -7.46
CA ARG A 179 -10.80 9.42 -8.55
C ARG A 179 -10.34 10.86 -8.73
N GLN A 180 -9.92 11.19 -9.95
CA GLN A 180 -9.51 12.53 -10.38
C GLN A 180 -10.46 12.97 -11.48
N GLY A 181 -11.45 13.80 -11.13
CA GLY A 181 -12.57 14.12 -12.02
C GLY A 181 -13.31 12.85 -12.49
N ALA A 182 -13.35 12.61 -13.80
CA ALA A 182 -14.00 11.44 -14.40
C ALA A 182 -13.12 10.18 -14.44
N VAL A 183 -11.84 10.29 -14.11
CA VAL A 183 -10.86 9.21 -14.28
C VAL A 183 -10.58 8.54 -12.94
N THR A 184 -10.57 7.22 -12.92
CA THR A 184 -10.15 6.43 -11.76
C THR A 184 -8.74 5.92 -11.96
N LYS A 185 -7.88 6.15 -10.96
CA LYS A 185 -6.51 5.64 -10.91
C LYS A 185 -6.37 4.63 -9.78
N THR A 186 -5.47 3.67 -9.95
CA THR A 186 -5.16 2.68 -8.92
C THR A 186 -3.66 2.51 -8.82
N ILE A 187 -3.14 2.55 -7.59
CA ILE A 187 -1.74 2.32 -7.27
C ILE A 187 -1.66 1.11 -6.35
N SER A 188 -0.88 0.10 -6.74
CA SER A 188 -0.60 -1.05 -5.88
C SER A 188 0.75 -0.91 -5.17
N GLY A 189 0.93 -1.64 -4.07
CA GLY A 189 2.18 -1.71 -3.31
C GLY A 189 3.35 -2.34 -4.08
N THR A 190 3.10 -2.86 -5.29
CA THR A 190 4.16 -3.28 -6.22
C THR A 190 4.59 -2.14 -7.17
N GLY A 191 4.16 -0.90 -6.94
CA GLY A 191 4.46 0.25 -7.79
C GLY A 191 3.78 0.18 -9.17
N ARG A 192 2.62 -0.49 -9.28
CA ARG A 192 1.86 -0.56 -10.53
C ARG A 192 0.79 0.51 -10.53
N LEU A 193 0.82 1.36 -11.56
CA LEU A 193 -0.17 2.39 -11.82
C LEU A 193 -1.13 1.92 -12.91
N VAL A 194 -2.43 2.01 -12.62
CA VAL A 194 -3.50 1.71 -13.57
C VAL A 194 -4.44 2.90 -13.66
N GLU A 195 -4.79 3.30 -14.88
CA GLU A 195 -5.76 4.36 -15.13
C GLU A 195 -6.94 3.82 -15.96
N SER A 196 -8.15 4.04 -15.47
CA SER A 196 -9.38 3.61 -16.14
C SER A 196 -9.54 4.36 -17.45
N SER A 197 -9.52 3.63 -18.56
CA SER A 197 -9.65 4.19 -19.90
C SER A 197 -10.17 3.14 -20.87
N GLN A 198 -10.73 3.59 -22.00
CA GLN A 198 -10.84 2.72 -23.17
C GLN A 198 -9.45 2.29 -23.63
N ARG A 199 -9.38 1.20 -24.40
CA ARG A 199 -8.08 0.77 -24.94
C ARG A 199 -7.51 1.81 -25.88
N LYS A 200 -6.19 1.95 -25.85
CA LYS A 200 -5.40 2.99 -26.49
C LYS A 200 -4.37 2.39 -27.45
N SER A 201 -4.03 3.14 -28.49
CA SER A 201 -2.92 2.80 -29.37
C SER A 201 -1.58 2.86 -28.64
N LEU A 202 -0.52 2.33 -29.24
CA LEU A 202 0.83 2.42 -28.68
C LEU A 202 1.29 3.88 -28.51
N ASP A 203 0.98 4.74 -29.47
CA ASP A 203 1.35 6.16 -29.43
C ASP A 203 0.58 6.92 -28.34
N GLU A 204 -0.72 6.65 -28.20
CA GLU A 204 -1.51 7.23 -27.10
C GLU A 204 -1.01 6.74 -25.72
N ILE A 205 -0.53 5.50 -25.62
CA ILE A 205 0.11 4.99 -24.41
C ILE A 205 1.45 5.69 -24.16
N ALA A 206 2.26 5.94 -25.19
CA ALA A 206 3.52 6.66 -25.05
C ALA A 206 3.29 8.11 -24.57
N VAL A 207 2.27 8.79 -25.10
CA VAL A 207 1.84 10.11 -24.61
C VAL A 207 1.45 10.04 -23.13
N TRP A 208 0.67 9.04 -22.74
CA TRP A 208 0.32 8.84 -21.33
C TRP A 208 1.55 8.55 -20.45
N VAL A 209 2.52 7.77 -20.94
CA VAL A 209 3.79 7.51 -20.23
C VAL A 209 4.53 8.81 -19.97
N ARG A 210 4.65 9.68 -20.98
CA ARG A 210 5.23 11.01 -20.80
C ARG A 210 4.51 11.79 -19.71
N GLU A 211 3.18 11.89 -19.78
CA GLU A 211 2.39 12.62 -18.77
C GLU A 211 2.66 12.09 -17.36
N GLN A 212 2.76 10.77 -17.18
CA GLN A 212 3.06 10.20 -15.86
C GLN A 212 4.49 10.49 -15.42
N VAL A 213 5.48 10.43 -16.32
CA VAL A 213 6.87 10.77 -16.02
C VAL A 213 6.99 12.23 -15.60
N GLU A 214 6.36 13.15 -16.32
CA GLU A 214 6.36 14.58 -15.99
C GLU A 214 5.75 14.85 -14.61
N LEU A 215 4.69 14.14 -14.24
CA LEU A 215 4.09 14.24 -12.90
C LEU A 215 4.97 13.62 -11.80
N ILE A 216 5.70 12.53 -12.11
CA ILE A 216 6.66 11.92 -11.16
C ILE A 216 7.82 12.88 -10.90
N GLU A 217 8.29 13.59 -11.91
CA GLU A 217 9.36 14.59 -11.78
C GLU A 217 8.89 15.88 -11.09
N ASN A 218 7.60 16.19 -11.17
CA ASN A 218 6.99 17.39 -10.59
C ASN A 218 5.87 17.01 -9.59
N PRO A 219 6.23 16.45 -8.41
CA PRO A 219 5.25 16.03 -7.43
C PRO A 219 4.44 17.21 -6.87
N SER A 220 3.20 16.93 -6.50
CA SER A 220 2.35 17.84 -5.75
C SER A 220 2.87 18.01 -4.32
N ASN A 221 2.75 19.24 -3.81
CA ASN A 221 3.15 19.59 -2.44
C ASN A 221 2.01 19.41 -1.41
N ASP A 222 0.85 18.92 -1.83
CA ASP A 222 -0.38 18.90 -1.01
C ASP A 222 -0.87 17.47 -0.78
N ASN A 223 -0.16 16.71 0.07
CA ASN A 223 -0.40 15.28 0.33
C ASN A 223 -0.66 14.95 1.81
N ASN A 224 -1.50 15.76 2.47
CA ASN A 224 -1.75 15.70 3.91
C ASN A 224 -2.42 14.40 4.38
N PHE A 225 -3.28 13.79 3.56
CA PHE A 225 -4.01 12.57 3.89
C PHE A 225 -3.07 11.38 4.02
N LEU A 226 -2.20 11.16 3.03
CA LEU A 226 -1.27 10.03 3.05
C LEU A 226 -0.12 10.22 4.04
N ASP A 227 0.20 11.45 4.42
CA ASP A 227 1.21 11.77 5.44
C ASP A 227 0.80 11.32 6.86
N SER A 228 -0.49 11.04 7.07
CA SER A 228 -1.04 10.46 8.31
C SER A 228 -0.68 8.98 8.51
N PHE A 229 -0.09 8.31 7.51
CA PHE A 229 0.20 6.88 7.52
C PHE A 229 1.68 6.57 7.74
N ALA A 230 1.99 5.28 7.90
CA ALA A 230 3.36 4.80 8.11
C ALA A 230 4.30 5.27 6.99
N LYS A 231 5.47 5.79 7.37
CA LYS A 231 6.44 6.39 6.43
C LYS A 231 7.46 5.37 5.98
N LYS A 232 7.74 5.30 4.69
CA LYS A 232 8.84 4.48 4.17
C LYS A 232 10.19 5.08 4.61
N VAL A 233 11.11 4.23 5.06
CA VAL A 233 12.47 4.58 5.50
C VAL A 233 13.50 3.64 4.89
N GLU A 234 14.76 4.10 4.80
CA GLU A 234 15.85 3.28 4.29
C GLU A 234 16.20 2.15 5.24
N LEU A 235 16.26 0.92 4.73
CA LEU A 235 16.54 -0.26 5.54
C LEU A 235 17.92 -0.21 6.18
N SER A 236 18.92 0.36 5.50
CA SER A 236 20.28 0.50 6.03
C SER A 236 20.30 1.31 7.33
N ASP A 237 19.51 2.38 7.39
CA ASP A 237 19.44 3.27 8.55
C ASP A 237 18.78 2.56 9.73
N VAL A 238 17.72 1.80 9.45
CA VAL A 238 17.03 0.97 10.44
C VAL A 238 17.97 -0.12 10.98
N LEU A 239 18.68 -0.83 10.10
CA LEU A 239 19.63 -1.88 10.50
C LEU A 239 20.85 -1.35 11.28
N ASN A 240 21.19 -0.06 11.15
CA ASN A 240 22.21 0.58 11.96
C ASN A 240 21.71 0.91 13.38
N ALA A 241 20.41 1.06 13.57
CA ALA A 241 19.79 1.44 14.84
C ALA A 241 19.15 0.27 15.61
N CYS A 242 18.64 -0.74 14.91
CA CYS A 242 17.91 -1.85 15.50
C CYS A 242 18.07 -3.15 14.71
N GLU A 243 17.71 -4.27 15.35
CA GLU A 243 17.91 -5.61 14.80
C GLU A 243 16.56 -6.29 14.51
N PRO A 244 16.45 -7.10 13.44
CA PRO A 244 15.27 -7.94 13.22
C PRO A 244 15.04 -8.89 14.40
N ASN A 245 13.82 -8.95 14.95
CA ASN A 245 13.50 -9.77 16.12
C ASN A 245 12.41 -10.84 15.88
N ALA A 246 11.60 -10.71 14.83
CA ALA A 246 10.60 -11.72 14.49
C ALA A 246 10.18 -11.64 13.03
N ILE A 247 9.67 -12.76 12.51
CA ILE A 247 9.15 -12.89 11.15
C ILE A 247 7.77 -13.55 11.16
N LEU A 248 6.90 -13.07 10.27
CA LEU A 248 5.59 -13.65 9.96
C LEU A 248 5.50 -13.87 8.46
N VAL A 249 5.06 -15.06 8.02
CA VAL A 249 4.66 -15.26 6.62
C VAL A 249 3.22 -14.79 6.47
N GLU A 250 2.96 -13.96 5.47
CA GLU A 250 1.61 -13.44 5.18
C GLU A 250 0.81 -14.55 4.48
N SER A 251 0.35 -15.51 5.27
CA SER A 251 -0.25 -16.77 4.82
C SER A 251 -1.56 -16.58 4.05
N THR A 252 -2.39 -15.62 4.48
CA THR A 252 -3.68 -15.32 3.84
C THR A 252 -3.52 -14.87 2.38
N PRO A 253 -2.80 -13.77 2.06
CA PRO A 253 -2.63 -13.36 0.67
C PRO A 253 -1.85 -14.38 -0.17
N LEU A 254 -0.94 -15.15 0.46
CA LEU A 254 -0.28 -16.29 -0.20
C LEU A 254 -1.29 -17.37 -0.60
N GLN A 255 -2.19 -17.75 0.30
CA GLN A 255 -3.21 -18.78 0.04
C GLN A 255 -4.20 -18.31 -1.02
N GLU A 256 -4.72 -17.08 -0.89
CA GLU A 256 -5.62 -16.46 -1.86
C GLU A 256 -4.99 -16.40 -3.26
N ARG A 257 -3.69 -16.07 -3.35
CA ARG A 257 -2.96 -16.07 -4.62
C ARG A 257 -2.91 -17.47 -5.23
N ILE A 258 -2.61 -18.49 -4.42
CA ILE A 258 -2.52 -19.88 -4.89
C ILE A 258 -3.89 -20.37 -5.37
N GLU A 259 -4.96 -20.03 -4.66
CA GLU A 259 -6.32 -20.48 -4.98
C GLU A 259 -6.91 -19.75 -6.19
N ARG A 260 -6.82 -18.41 -6.22
CA ARG A 260 -7.33 -17.60 -7.33
C ARG A 260 -6.70 -17.99 -8.67
N ASP A 261 -5.40 -18.26 -8.66
CA ASP A 261 -4.64 -18.57 -9.87
C ASP A 261 -4.60 -20.09 -10.15
N GLY A 262 -5.27 -20.93 -9.34
CA GLY A 262 -5.31 -22.38 -9.51
C GLY A 262 -3.95 -23.08 -9.39
N LEU A 263 -3.01 -22.50 -8.64
CA LEU A 263 -1.62 -22.99 -8.60
C LEU A 263 -1.52 -24.31 -7.84
N THR A 264 -0.81 -25.27 -8.44
CA THR A 264 -0.59 -26.58 -7.81
C THR A 264 0.60 -26.53 -6.86
N LEU A 265 0.42 -27.05 -5.64
CA LEU A 265 1.48 -27.25 -4.65
C LEU A 265 2.02 -28.67 -4.69
N ARG A 266 3.34 -28.80 -4.81
CA ARG A 266 4.06 -30.09 -4.74
C ARG A 266 5.05 -30.10 -3.59
N TYR A 267 5.43 -31.30 -3.14
CA TYR A 267 6.46 -31.54 -2.15
C TYR A 267 7.53 -32.46 -2.71
N LYS A 268 8.80 -32.04 -2.59
CA LYS A 268 9.97 -32.81 -2.98
C LYS A 268 10.32 -33.82 -1.89
N THR A 269 10.11 -35.10 -2.18
CA THR A 269 10.44 -36.22 -1.30
C THR A 269 11.96 -36.44 -1.19
N ALA A 270 12.39 -37.24 -0.22
CA ALA A 270 13.81 -37.58 -0.03
C ALA A 270 14.42 -38.29 -1.24
N GLY A 271 13.63 -39.09 -1.97
CA GLY A 271 14.03 -39.74 -3.22
C GLY A 271 14.07 -38.80 -4.44
N GLY A 272 13.86 -37.50 -4.24
CA GLY A 272 13.93 -36.49 -5.30
C GLY A 272 12.65 -36.31 -6.13
N VAL A 273 11.64 -37.16 -5.91
CA VAL A 273 10.35 -37.11 -6.63
C VAL A 273 9.45 -36.01 -6.05
N ASN A 274 8.82 -35.23 -6.92
CA ASN A 274 7.85 -34.19 -6.55
C ASN A 274 6.43 -34.76 -6.59
N VAL A 275 5.71 -34.70 -5.46
CA VAL A 275 4.35 -35.24 -5.32
C VAL A 275 3.38 -34.11 -4.99
N VAL A 276 2.19 -34.11 -5.60
CA VAL A 276 1.12 -33.15 -5.27
C VAL A 276 0.70 -33.33 -3.82
N ILE A 277 0.63 -32.24 -3.06
CA ILE A 277 0.27 -32.33 -1.64
C ILE A 277 -1.24 -32.43 -1.46
N SER A 278 -1.67 -33.27 -0.51
CA SER A 278 -3.08 -33.35 -0.14
C SER A 278 -3.54 -32.13 0.64
N SER A 279 -4.86 -31.88 0.68
CA SER A 279 -5.45 -30.77 1.45
C SER A 279 -5.04 -30.81 2.93
N ARG A 280 -4.87 -32.00 3.52
CA ARG A 280 -4.37 -32.15 4.90
C ARG A 280 -2.95 -31.59 5.07
N ILE A 281 -2.05 -31.83 4.12
CA ILE A 281 -0.68 -31.32 4.16
C ILE A 281 -0.69 -29.82 3.86
N LYS A 282 -1.50 -29.36 2.91
CA LYS A 282 -1.72 -27.94 2.62
C LYS A 282 -2.14 -27.19 3.88
N ASN A 283 -3.17 -27.65 4.59
CA ASN A 283 -3.67 -27.02 5.81
C ASN A 283 -2.61 -26.99 6.92
N LYS A 284 -1.84 -28.08 7.10
CA LYS A 284 -0.74 -28.11 8.06
C LYS A 284 0.39 -27.13 7.71
N LEU A 285 0.69 -26.96 6.42
CA LEU A 285 1.66 -25.99 5.95
C LEU A 285 1.19 -24.58 6.29
N PHE A 286 -0.01 -24.18 5.89
CA PHE A 286 -0.54 -22.83 6.14
C PHE A 286 -0.72 -22.52 7.62
N ALA A 287 -1.19 -23.46 8.44
CA ALA A 287 -1.23 -23.31 9.90
C ALA A 287 0.18 -23.14 10.53
N GLY A 288 1.23 -23.64 9.86
CA GLY A 288 2.61 -23.37 10.23
C GLY A 288 3.04 -21.96 9.83
N LEU A 289 2.67 -21.51 8.63
CA LEU A 289 3.02 -20.19 8.10
C LEU A 289 2.33 -19.04 8.85
N GLU A 290 1.15 -19.28 9.43
CA GLU A 290 0.38 -18.32 10.23
C GLU A 290 1.05 -17.93 11.56
N LYS A 291 2.01 -18.74 12.02
CA LYS A 291 2.70 -18.52 13.29
C LYS A 291 3.72 -17.41 13.16
N VAL A 292 3.84 -16.64 14.25
CA VAL A 292 4.96 -15.74 14.46
C VAL A 292 6.19 -16.54 14.88
N TYR A 293 7.32 -16.23 14.27
CA TYR A 293 8.60 -16.86 14.54
C TYR A 293 9.59 -15.82 15.05
N GLU A 294 10.05 -15.99 16.29
CA GLU A 294 11.11 -15.15 16.88
C GLU A 294 12.46 -15.43 16.21
N LEU A 295 13.29 -14.39 16.15
CA LEU A 295 14.65 -14.43 15.60
C LEU A 295 15.67 -14.28 16.74
N ASP A 296 16.73 -15.09 16.67
CA ASP A 296 17.93 -14.92 17.49
C ASP A 296 18.81 -13.75 16.96
N PRO A 297 19.85 -13.33 17.70
CA PRO A 297 20.76 -12.26 17.25
C PRO A 297 21.45 -12.54 15.90
N GLU A 298 21.62 -13.81 15.52
CA GLU A 298 22.14 -14.22 14.22
C GLU A 298 21.05 -14.29 13.12
N CYS A 299 19.86 -13.76 13.39
CA CYS A 299 18.69 -13.75 12.52
C CYS A 299 18.20 -15.15 12.12
N LYS A 300 18.42 -16.17 12.95
CA LYS A 300 17.87 -17.50 12.76
C LYS A 300 16.58 -17.65 13.56
N VAL A 301 15.67 -18.46 13.04
CA VAL A 301 14.39 -18.69 13.71
C VAL A 301 14.60 -19.59 14.93
N VAL A 302 14.17 -19.12 16.10
CA VAL A 302 14.25 -19.87 17.36
C VAL A 302 13.48 -21.19 17.26
N GLY A 303 14.11 -22.28 17.68
CA GLY A 303 13.63 -23.67 17.54
C GLY A 303 13.76 -24.24 16.11
N ARG A 304 14.33 -23.49 15.16
CA ARG A 304 14.51 -23.87 13.75
C ARG A 304 15.83 -23.37 13.16
N GLU A 305 16.83 -23.13 14.01
CA GLU A 305 18.06 -22.39 13.73
C GLU A 305 18.86 -23.01 12.58
N ASN A 306 18.84 -24.34 12.48
CA ASN A 306 19.55 -25.11 11.46
C ASN A 306 18.88 -25.11 10.08
N CYS A 307 17.64 -24.59 9.98
CA CYS A 307 16.83 -24.74 8.78
C CYS A 307 16.17 -23.46 8.29
N THR A 308 15.94 -22.46 9.14
CA THR A 308 15.27 -21.21 8.75
C THR A 308 15.99 -20.01 9.35
N ARG A 309 16.27 -19.02 8.52
CA ARG A 309 16.89 -17.74 8.91
C ARG A 309 16.48 -16.62 7.98
N LEU A 310 16.61 -15.40 8.46
CA LEU A 310 16.53 -14.18 7.68
C LEU A 310 17.95 -13.77 7.25
N ARG A 311 18.18 -13.66 5.94
CA ARG A 311 19.44 -13.11 5.41
C ARG A 311 19.33 -11.59 5.38
N LYS A 312 20.23 -10.91 6.09
CA LYS A 312 20.42 -9.46 6.05
C LYS A 312 21.31 -9.07 4.87
N ASN A 313 20.85 -8.13 4.05
CA ASN A 313 21.66 -7.34 3.13
C ASN A 313 21.31 -5.87 3.37
N GLU A 314 22.18 -4.94 2.94
CA GLU A 314 22.01 -3.50 3.12
C GLU A 314 20.63 -2.98 2.68
N LYS A 315 20.14 -3.44 1.52
CA LYS A 315 18.87 -2.99 0.92
C LYS A 315 17.74 -4.02 0.96
N SER A 316 17.95 -5.17 1.60
CA SER A 316 16.90 -6.20 1.63
C SER A 316 17.05 -7.16 2.80
N LEU A 317 15.93 -7.56 3.38
CA LEU A 317 15.82 -8.75 4.21
C LEU A 317 15.27 -9.89 3.35
N THR A 318 15.80 -11.12 3.47
CA THR A 318 15.35 -12.26 2.66
C THR A 318 15.14 -13.52 3.50
N LEU A 319 13.92 -14.05 3.48
CA LEU A 319 13.59 -15.32 4.13
C LEU A 319 14.28 -16.49 3.43
N THR A 320 15.04 -17.28 4.20
CA THR A 320 15.63 -18.54 3.76
C THR A 320 15.18 -19.69 4.67
N SER A 321 14.61 -20.75 4.11
CA SER A 321 14.11 -21.90 4.83
C SER A 321 14.27 -23.20 4.04
N LYS A 322 15.06 -24.13 4.56
CA LYS A 322 15.21 -25.50 4.01
C LYS A 322 13.87 -26.21 3.89
N VAL A 323 12.92 -25.94 4.80
CA VAL A 323 11.58 -26.54 4.74
C VAL A 323 10.80 -25.99 3.54
N LEU A 324 10.78 -24.67 3.35
CA LEU A 324 10.07 -24.04 2.23
C LEU A 324 10.69 -24.35 0.87
N THR A 325 11.97 -24.76 0.81
CA THR A 325 12.59 -25.24 -0.44
C THR A 325 12.12 -26.63 -0.87
N LYS A 326 11.53 -27.41 0.04
CA LYS A 326 10.94 -28.73 -0.29
C LYS A 326 9.56 -28.57 -0.91
N PHE A 327 8.83 -27.52 -0.57
CA PHE A 327 7.57 -27.20 -1.22
C PHE A 327 7.81 -26.43 -2.53
N ARG A 328 6.96 -26.68 -3.50
CA ARG A 328 7.05 -26.16 -4.85
C ARG A 328 5.68 -25.65 -5.31
N VAL A 329 5.67 -24.54 -6.03
CA VAL A 329 4.49 -23.97 -6.68
C VAL A 329 4.71 -24.11 -8.19
N ILE A 330 3.70 -24.58 -8.91
CA ILE A 330 3.70 -24.57 -10.37
C ILE A 330 3.01 -23.28 -10.82
N GLU A 331 3.78 -22.38 -11.43
CA GLU A 331 3.32 -21.11 -11.98
C GLU A 331 3.70 -21.06 -13.46
N ASN A 332 2.70 -20.94 -14.34
CA ASN A 332 2.90 -20.92 -15.80
C ASN A 332 3.74 -22.11 -16.32
N GLY A 333 3.45 -23.33 -15.84
CA GLY A 333 4.17 -24.54 -16.21
C GLY A 333 5.57 -24.69 -15.60
N LYS A 334 6.13 -23.66 -14.95
CA LYS A 334 7.45 -23.71 -14.29
C LYS A 334 7.32 -24.01 -12.80
N GLU A 335 8.20 -24.88 -12.30
CA GLU A 335 8.22 -25.27 -10.90
C GLU A 335 9.20 -24.41 -10.09
N VAL A 336 8.68 -23.59 -9.17
CA VAL A 336 9.47 -22.71 -8.28
C VAL A 336 9.36 -23.15 -6.83
N THR A 337 10.39 -22.94 -6.00
CA THR A 337 10.26 -23.23 -4.56
C THR A 337 9.22 -22.30 -3.92
N LEU A 338 8.50 -22.79 -2.90
CA LEU A 338 7.60 -21.96 -2.14
C LEU A 338 8.34 -20.80 -1.47
N GLN A 339 9.59 -21.00 -1.04
CA GLN A 339 10.45 -19.90 -0.57
C GLN A 339 10.63 -18.81 -1.62
N LYS A 340 11.03 -19.17 -2.85
CA LYS A 340 11.21 -18.19 -3.94
C LYS A 340 9.89 -17.49 -4.24
N PHE A 341 8.78 -18.22 -4.22
CA PHE A 341 7.44 -17.65 -4.44
C PHE A 341 7.04 -16.64 -3.34
N ILE A 342 7.27 -16.96 -2.06
CA ILE A 342 7.03 -16.05 -0.93
C ILE A 342 7.91 -14.80 -1.03
N VAL A 343 9.22 -14.98 -1.25
CA VAL A 343 10.18 -13.87 -1.32
C VAL A 343 9.90 -12.96 -2.53
N LYS A 344 9.61 -13.55 -3.70
CA LYS A 344 9.29 -12.83 -4.94
C LYS A 344 8.10 -11.90 -4.78
N ASN A 345 7.05 -12.38 -4.11
CA ASN A 345 5.79 -11.66 -3.97
C ASN A 345 5.69 -10.86 -2.66
N GLY A 346 6.74 -10.86 -1.82
CA GLY A 346 6.75 -10.12 -0.56
C GLY A 346 5.76 -10.65 0.49
N TYR A 347 5.43 -11.94 0.48
CA TYR A 347 4.46 -12.55 1.42
C TYR A 347 5.07 -12.85 2.80
N TYR A 348 5.79 -11.89 3.37
CA TYR A 348 6.29 -11.96 4.73
C TYR A 348 6.56 -10.57 5.28
N SER A 349 6.47 -10.47 6.59
CA SER A 349 6.74 -9.26 7.37
C SER A 349 7.81 -9.55 8.40
N VAL A 350 8.65 -8.57 8.69
CA VAL A 350 9.68 -8.64 9.73
C VAL A 350 9.51 -7.45 10.67
N THR A 351 9.57 -7.70 11.97
CA THR A 351 9.63 -6.65 12.99
C THR A 351 11.06 -6.52 13.52
N PHE A 352 11.31 -5.39 14.18
CA PHE A 352 12.60 -5.06 14.74
C PHE A 352 12.52 -4.92 16.26
N THR A 353 13.68 -4.90 16.92
CA THR A 353 13.80 -4.66 18.36
C THR A 353 13.18 -3.31 18.76
N ASP A 354 13.24 -2.32 17.87
CA ASP A 354 12.42 -1.12 17.97
C ASP A 354 11.07 -1.34 17.27
N PRO A 355 9.94 -1.38 18.03
CA PRO A 355 8.63 -1.72 17.50
C PRO A 355 8.03 -0.64 16.58
N LYS A 356 8.68 0.53 16.44
CA LYS A 356 8.25 1.55 15.48
C LYS A 356 8.57 1.15 14.04
N TYR A 357 9.43 0.16 13.79
CA TYR A 357 9.76 -0.27 12.44
C TYR A 357 9.10 -1.60 12.06
N MET A 358 8.73 -1.71 10.78
CA MET A 358 8.32 -2.97 10.16
C MET A 358 8.83 -3.04 8.72
N TYR A 359 9.31 -4.22 8.32
CA TYR A 359 9.64 -4.51 6.94
C TYR A 359 8.50 -5.32 6.31
N PHE A 360 7.94 -4.81 5.21
CA PHE A 360 6.79 -5.38 4.52
C PHE A 360 6.91 -5.13 3.02
N MET A 361 6.50 -6.11 2.19
CA MET A 361 6.55 -6.02 0.71
C MET A 361 7.90 -5.59 0.10
N GLY A 362 9.01 -5.80 0.80
CA GLY A 362 10.35 -5.46 0.32
C GLY A 362 10.84 -4.04 0.68
N ALA A 363 10.10 -3.31 1.51
CA ALA A 363 10.49 -1.99 2.02
C ALA A 363 10.38 -1.93 3.56
N CYS A 364 11.09 -0.99 4.17
CA CYS A 364 10.99 -0.70 5.60
C CYS A 364 10.10 0.52 5.84
N PHE A 365 9.30 0.46 6.90
CA PHE A 365 8.35 1.50 7.28
C PHE A 365 8.52 1.85 8.75
N GLU A 366 8.31 3.12 9.07
CA GLU A 366 8.33 3.71 10.40
C GLU A 366 6.93 4.17 10.81
N ASP A 367 6.58 3.88 12.06
CA ASP A 367 5.39 4.37 12.73
C ASP A 367 5.50 5.88 12.93
N SER A 368 4.62 6.62 12.25
CA SER A 368 4.53 8.08 12.32
C SER A 368 3.49 8.59 13.33
N SER A 369 2.86 7.68 14.08
CA SER A 369 1.77 8.03 15.02
C SER A 369 2.26 8.93 16.16
N GLY A 370 1.38 9.82 16.62
CA GLY A 370 1.65 10.84 17.62
C GLY A 370 2.24 12.14 17.05
N ILE A 371 2.90 12.10 15.89
CA ILE A 371 3.38 13.29 15.17
C ILE A 371 2.47 13.59 13.98
N SER A 372 2.08 12.55 13.24
CA SER A 372 1.32 12.68 12.00
C SER A 372 -0.09 13.26 12.21
N GLU A 373 -0.68 13.04 13.38
CA GLU A 373 -2.03 13.47 13.72
C GLU A 373 -2.08 14.91 14.27
N ILE A 374 -0.93 15.54 14.56
CA ILE A 374 -0.89 16.87 15.20
C ILE A 374 -1.61 17.90 14.33
N ASN A 375 -1.31 17.95 13.03
CA ASN A 375 -1.92 18.94 12.14
C ASN A 375 -3.43 18.74 12.01
N SER A 376 -3.90 17.49 11.86
CA SER A 376 -5.34 17.19 11.83
C SER A 376 -6.04 17.53 13.15
N ILE A 377 -5.37 17.36 14.30
CA ILE A 377 -5.89 17.80 15.60
C ILE A 377 -5.93 19.32 15.69
N LEU A 378 -4.91 20.02 15.20
CA LEU A 378 -4.88 21.48 15.19
C LEU A 378 -5.95 22.07 14.25
N GLU A 379 -6.25 21.42 13.13
CA GLU A 379 -7.30 21.85 12.19
C GLU A 379 -8.70 21.87 12.81
N ILE A 380 -9.00 20.95 13.73
CA ILE A 380 -10.30 20.91 14.44
C ILE A 380 -10.34 21.83 15.68
N MET A 381 -9.21 22.41 16.08
CA MET A 381 -9.10 23.27 17.25
C MET A 381 -9.27 24.73 16.86
N HIS A 382 -10.39 25.32 17.25
CA HIS A 382 -10.69 26.73 16.97
C HIS A 382 -10.43 27.60 18.21
N PRO A 383 -9.41 28.49 18.21
CA PRO A 383 -9.20 29.39 19.33
C PRO A 383 -10.36 30.38 19.44
N LYS A 384 -10.86 30.57 20.66
CA LYS A 384 -11.87 31.60 20.98
C LYS A 384 -11.19 32.75 21.71
N LEU A 385 -11.43 33.97 21.24
CA LEU A 385 -10.76 35.19 21.74
C LEU A 385 -11.11 35.48 23.21
N GLU A 386 -12.23 34.95 23.67
CA GLU A 386 -12.81 35.13 24.99
C GLU A 386 -12.13 34.22 26.03
N MET A 387 -11.61 33.06 25.62
CA MET A 387 -11.05 32.04 26.53
C MET A 387 -9.88 32.54 27.41
N PRO A 388 -8.93 33.36 26.93
CA PRO A 388 -7.84 33.89 27.77
C PRO A 388 -8.31 34.77 28.94
N THR A 389 -9.54 35.29 28.90
CA THR A 389 -10.11 36.15 29.95
C THR A 389 -10.88 35.36 31.01
N VAL A 390 -11.05 34.05 30.82
CA VAL A 390 -11.76 33.18 31.75
C VAL A 390 -10.92 32.96 33.01
N THR A 391 -11.52 33.19 34.18
CA THR A 391 -10.85 33.05 35.49
C THR A 391 -11.40 31.91 36.33
N SER A 392 -12.48 31.27 35.90
CA SER A 392 -13.11 30.15 36.60
C SER A 392 -13.94 29.31 35.64
N GLU A 393 -14.30 28.08 36.02
CA GLU A 393 -15.19 27.27 35.20
C GLU A 393 -16.61 27.86 35.16
N LYS A 394 -17.10 28.24 36.33
CA LYS A 394 -18.52 28.51 36.57
C LYS A 394 -18.80 29.85 37.29
N GLY A 395 -17.77 30.50 37.81
CA GLY A 395 -17.91 31.70 38.65
C GLY A 395 -18.29 31.37 40.10
N GLY A 396 -18.59 32.42 40.87
CA GLY A 396 -19.20 32.32 42.19
C GLY A 396 -20.73 32.28 42.09
N PHE A 397 -21.38 31.48 42.94
CA PHE A 397 -22.83 31.35 42.96
C PHE A 397 -23.46 31.77 44.27
N THR A 398 -24.67 32.32 44.17
CA THR A 398 -25.60 32.54 45.27
C THR A 398 -26.97 32.01 44.89
N ASN A 399 -27.86 31.80 45.86
CA ASN A 399 -29.21 31.28 45.60
C ASN A 399 -30.09 32.20 44.74
N THR A 400 -29.65 33.43 44.46
CA THR A 400 -30.35 34.41 43.62
C THR A 400 -29.73 34.57 42.23
N THR A 401 -28.64 33.86 41.94
CA THR A 401 -27.95 33.95 40.65
C THR A 401 -28.81 33.33 39.55
N THR A 402 -29.06 34.09 38.48
CA THR A 402 -29.86 33.63 37.32
C THR A 402 -29.05 33.49 36.03
N ALA A 403 -27.75 33.78 36.06
CA ALA A 403 -26.83 33.69 34.93
C ALA A 403 -25.40 33.45 35.43
N PHE A 404 -24.57 32.80 34.62
CA PHE A 404 -23.15 32.59 34.94
C PHE A 404 -22.36 33.90 34.86
N GLU A 405 -21.22 33.97 35.56
CA GLU A 405 -20.32 35.12 35.49
C GLU A 405 -19.73 35.25 34.07
N VAL A 406 -19.62 36.47 33.54
CA VAL A 406 -19.16 36.75 32.17
C VAL A 406 -17.74 36.23 31.91
N ASN A 407 -16.89 36.21 32.94
CA ASN A 407 -15.52 35.71 32.92
C ASN A 407 -15.41 34.24 33.40
N SER A 408 -16.52 33.51 33.47
CA SER A 408 -16.52 32.05 33.65
C SER A 408 -16.59 31.33 32.31
N MET A 409 -16.10 30.09 32.24
CA MET A 409 -16.17 29.30 31.00
C MET A 409 -17.62 29.07 30.56
N PHE A 410 -18.52 28.80 31.50
CA PHE A 410 -19.96 28.65 31.24
C PHE A 410 -20.55 29.95 30.69
N GLY A 411 -20.26 31.10 31.31
CA GLY A 411 -20.73 32.40 30.82
C GLY A 411 -20.20 32.76 29.43
N VAL A 412 -18.95 32.41 29.13
CA VAL A 412 -18.39 32.57 27.77
C VAL A 412 -19.11 31.68 26.76
N VAL A 413 -19.39 30.42 27.08
CA VAL A 413 -20.13 29.51 26.20
C VAL A 413 -21.54 30.03 25.92
N GLU A 414 -22.29 30.44 26.96
CA GLU A 414 -23.61 31.03 26.78
C GLU A 414 -23.56 32.30 25.92
N SER A 415 -22.53 33.14 26.10
CA SER A 415 -22.35 34.35 25.28
C SER A 415 -22.01 34.03 23.82
N LEU A 416 -21.18 33.01 23.55
CA LEU A 416 -20.81 32.59 22.20
C LEU A 416 -22.02 32.04 21.44
N HIS A 417 -22.92 31.38 22.14
CA HIS A 417 -24.10 30.71 21.59
C HIS A 417 -25.40 31.48 21.81
N GLN A 418 -25.36 32.73 22.29
CA GLN A 418 -26.56 33.53 22.62
C GLN A 418 -27.56 33.71 21.47
N ASN A 419 -27.12 33.50 20.22
CA ASN A 419 -27.95 33.62 19.02
C ASN A 419 -28.46 32.26 18.51
N ASP A 420 -28.09 31.15 19.16
CA ASP A 420 -28.66 29.84 18.87
C ASP A 420 -30.14 29.80 19.32
N ASP A 421 -30.96 28.98 18.67
CA ASP A 421 -32.39 28.89 18.97
C ASP A 421 -32.65 28.37 20.40
N TYR A 422 -31.78 27.46 20.86
CA TYR A 422 -31.85 26.88 22.20
C TYR A 422 -30.45 26.64 22.78
N ILE A 423 -30.31 26.92 24.07
CA ILE A 423 -29.14 26.58 24.88
C ILE A 423 -29.66 25.86 26.13
N PHE A 424 -29.19 24.64 26.35
CA PHE A 424 -29.49 23.84 27.53
C PHE A 424 -28.22 23.67 28.35
N CYS A 425 -28.27 23.98 29.64
CA CYS A 425 -27.22 23.62 30.59
C CYS A 425 -27.63 22.30 31.27
N ASP A 426 -26.83 21.25 31.11
CA ASP A 426 -27.06 19.91 31.66
C ASP A 426 -25.88 19.52 32.55
N ASP A 427 -25.61 20.31 33.60
CA ASP A 427 -24.45 20.13 34.49
C ASP A 427 -24.90 19.48 35.82
N LEU A 428 -25.26 18.20 35.76
CA LEU A 428 -25.88 17.43 36.85
C LEU A 428 -25.03 16.25 37.36
N GLY A 429 -23.78 16.11 36.90
CA GLY A 429 -22.83 15.05 37.24
C GLY A 429 -23.03 13.70 36.53
N ILE A 430 -24.01 13.58 35.62
CA ILE A 430 -24.30 12.36 34.84
C ILE A 430 -24.46 12.62 33.34
N GLU A 431 -24.18 13.85 32.93
CA GLU A 431 -24.47 14.37 31.60
C GLU A 431 -23.55 13.85 30.50
N TRP A 432 -24.04 14.03 29.27
CA TRP A 432 -23.26 13.84 28.06
C TRP A 432 -22.50 15.10 27.64
N ALA A 433 -22.87 16.29 28.14
CA ALA A 433 -22.23 17.58 27.87
C ALA A 433 -22.65 18.61 28.92
N ASP A 434 -21.77 19.59 29.22
CA ASP A 434 -22.11 20.69 30.14
C ASP A 434 -23.19 21.61 29.53
N HIS A 435 -23.10 21.87 28.21
CA HIS A 435 -24.15 22.54 27.43
C HIS A 435 -24.50 21.79 26.15
N ILE A 436 -25.76 21.90 25.74
CA ILE A 436 -26.27 21.43 24.45
C ILE A 436 -26.94 22.61 23.74
N THR A 437 -26.47 22.97 22.56
CA THR A 437 -27.06 24.07 21.76
C THR A 437 -27.62 23.58 20.44
N LEU A 438 -28.69 24.22 19.98
CA LEU A 438 -29.35 23.92 18.71
C LEU A 438 -29.43 25.20 17.88
N ASN A 439 -28.83 25.18 16.68
CA ASN A 439 -28.94 26.26 15.71
C ASN A 439 -29.63 25.76 14.45
N ARG A 440 -30.83 26.26 14.18
CA ARG A 440 -31.64 25.88 13.02
C ARG A 440 -31.14 26.48 11.72
N ALA A 441 -30.55 27.67 11.77
CA ALA A 441 -30.00 28.34 10.58
C ALA A 441 -28.80 27.55 10.03
N GLU A 442 -27.95 27.04 10.92
CA GLU A 442 -26.77 26.22 10.57
C GLU A 442 -27.08 24.71 10.51
N SER A 443 -28.28 24.29 10.93
CA SER A 443 -28.69 22.88 11.03
C SER A 443 -27.72 22.02 11.85
N ASN A 444 -27.24 22.55 12.98
CA ASN A 444 -26.29 21.87 13.85
C ASN A 444 -26.84 21.66 15.28
N ILE A 445 -26.28 20.65 15.95
CA ILE A 445 -26.48 20.38 17.38
C ILE A 445 -25.08 20.29 17.98
N SER A 446 -24.78 21.12 18.96
CA SER A 446 -23.46 21.20 19.59
C SER A 446 -23.51 20.62 21.00
N PHE A 447 -22.61 19.68 21.30
CA PHE A 447 -22.38 19.14 22.64
C PHE A 447 -21.08 19.76 23.18
N ILE A 448 -21.20 20.58 24.21
CA ILE A 448 -20.11 21.45 24.68
C ILE A 448 -19.70 21.03 26.09
N HIS A 449 -18.43 20.70 26.25
CA HIS A 449 -17.80 20.54 27.56
C HIS A 449 -16.97 21.76 27.92
N SER A 450 -17.26 22.36 29.06
CA SER A 450 -16.67 23.58 29.60
C SER A 450 -15.78 23.24 30.79
N LYS A 451 -14.48 23.53 30.69
CA LYS A 451 -13.50 23.24 31.75
C LYS A 451 -12.52 24.39 31.93
N HIS A 452 -12.11 24.64 33.18
CA HIS A 452 -11.09 25.63 33.52
C HIS A 452 -10.25 25.14 34.72
N GLY A 453 -8.92 25.18 34.61
CA GLY A 453 -8.00 24.80 35.69
C GLY A 453 -6.61 24.37 35.20
N SER A 454 -5.67 24.21 36.14
CA SER A 454 -4.26 23.88 35.88
C SER A 454 -4.00 22.38 35.60
N THR A 455 -4.97 21.51 35.90
CA THR A 455 -4.96 20.09 35.54
C THR A 455 -6.31 19.74 34.93
N MET A 456 -6.35 19.53 33.61
CA MET A 456 -7.54 19.04 32.93
C MET A 456 -7.47 17.51 32.80
N HIS A 457 -8.36 16.81 33.49
CA HIS A 457 -8.61 15.39 33.23
C HIS A 457 -9.75 15.28 32.21
N PHE A 458 -9.43 14.96 30.96
CA PHE A 458 -10.42 14.43 30.02
C PHE A 458 -10.74 12.99 30.42
N SER A 459 -11.60 12.80 31.43
CA SER A 459 -12.12 11.47 31.74
C SER A 459 -13.16 11.09 30.69
N LYS A 460 -12.79 10.27 29.71
CA LYS A 460 -13.78 9.44 29.02
C LYS A 460 -14.33 8.46 30.05
N GLN A 461 -15.57 8.64 30.50
CA GLN A 461 -16.28 7.52 31.10
C GLN A 461 -16.53 6.50 29.97
N PRO A 462 -16.08 5.25 30.10
CA PRO A 462 -16.39 4.21 29.13
C PRO A 462 -17.88 3.87 29.24
N SER A 463 -18.57 3.93 28.10
CA SER A 463 -19.89 3.31 27.89
C SER A 463 -19.79 1.79 27.94
#